data_AF-A0A969KCF7-F1
#
_entry.id   AF-A0A969KCF7-F1
#
_cell.length_a   1.000
_cell.length_b   1.000
_cell.length_c   1.000
_cell.angle_alpha   90.00
_cell.angle_beta   90.00
_cell.angle_gamma   90.00
#
_symmetry.space_group_name_H-M   'P 1'
#
loop_
_entity.id
_entity.type
_entity.pdbx_description
1 polymer ?
#
loop_
_entity_poly.entity_id
_entity_poly.type
_entity_poly.pdbx_seq_one_letter_code
_entity_poly.pdbx_strand_id
1 'polypeptide(L)'
;MMNNKFLSFSISAVLLSALSITVSTPIFAASEGTVEDKATLLSGQARESEPVLLAQFGLPNILNRDIPGEIDSRINQLESNIKSRIPNILQPLIPENLFSLEGERLLEFANYFDKDVPEFDQQPADISQTLADIANTTGDRYAMIYVSYVEEGGLEFLLFAPNSAPQTLYTVGFRQEELEDLVTKLRSDLFDSLKRKNTQYLPTSKTLYTALIEPLEDYLKSNDIEGLIFSMDQGLRSLPLAALYDGDSYLIEDYSLTIIPSFVNVNSDHLSLRKTPVLAMGAESFLKLDPLPGAALEVKAIADMTGGKGLLNEEFNIENLTTLRNNQNFPVVHLATHAEFNSGKPKKSSISLWHDELKLNEIDELGLDNPPVDLFVLSACQTALGSYEAELGFAGLTIASGSKTALGSLWSVSDSGTLVLMQNFYNYLQTEPTKAAALQKAQLDMLRSNLSLQNGQVRDASGAIRNLRLTEDLADFNLSELSHPFYWSGFTMVGQPW
;
A
#
# COMPACT_ATOMS: atom_id res chain seq x y z
N MET A 1 36.45 -50.40 -9.17
CA MET A 1 36.11 -49.09 -9.77
C MET A 1 35.07 -49.34 -10.85
N MET A 2 33.80 -49.28 -10.48
CA MET A 2 32.64 -49.54 -11.35
C MET A 2 31.84 -48.24 -11.48
N ASN A 3 31.64 -47.80 -12.72
CA ASN A 3 30.78 -46.69 -13.09
C ASN A 3 29.33 -47.17 -13.21
N ASN A 4 28.41 -46.54 -12.48
CA ASN A 4 26.97 -46.76 -12.63
C ASN A 4 26.36 -45.70 -13.57
N LYS A 5 25.67 -46.21 -14.60
CA LYS A 5 24.75 -45.50 -15.50
C LYS A 5 23.32 -45.66 -14.96
N PHE A 6 22.50 -44.60 -14.97
CA PHE A 6 21.02 -44.65 -15.06
C PHE A 6 20.57 -43.34 -15.73
N LEU A 7 20.13 -43.35 -16.99
CA LEU A 7 18.79 -43.65 -17.56
C LEU A 7 17.89 -42.40 -17.66
N SER A 8 17.79 -41.87 -18.88
CA SER A 8 16.79 -40.90 -19.33
C SER A 8 15.52 -41.63 -19.77
N PHE A 9 14.35 -41.18 -19.30
CA PHE A 9 13.05 -41.62 -19.82
C PHE A 9 12.50 -40.56 -20.79
N SER A 10 12.33 -40.95 -22.05
CA SER A 10 11.48 -40.27 -23.03
C SER A 10 10.13 -40.98 -23.06
N ILE A 11 9.03 -40.23 -22.99
CA ILE A 11 7.68 -40.76 -23.27
C ILE A 11 7.16 -40.09 -24.54
N SER A 12 6.94 -40.94 -25.54
CA SER A 12 6.19 -40.66 -26.77
C SER A 12 4.68 -40.67 -26.49
N ALA A 13 3.92 -39.77 -27.11
CA ALA A 13 2.49 -39.93 -27.32
C ALA A 13 2.11 -39.51 -28.74
N VAL A 14 1.32 -40.37 -29.39
CA VAL A 14 0.88 -40.32 -30.78
C VAL A 14 -0.55 -39.75 -30.87
N LEU A 15 -0.80 -39.10 -32.01
CA LEU A 15 -2.02 -38.48 -32.58
C LEU A 15 -3.40 -39.11 -32.27
N LEU A 16 -4.47 -38.28 -32.25
CA LEU A 16 -5.48 -38.22 -33.34
C LEU A 16 -6.44 -36.99 -33.31
N SER A 17 -6.44 -36.25 -34.44
CA SER A 17 -7.55 -35.67 -35.23
C SER A 17 -8.65 -34.75 -34.65
N ALA A 18 -8.57 -33.49 -35.13
CA ALA A 18 -9.52 -32.75 -35.98
C ALA A 18 -10.98 -32.45 -35.52
N LEU A 19 -11.32 -31.15 -35.51
CA LEU A 19 -12.49 -30.63 -36.23
C LEU A 19 -12.28 -29.14 -36.57
N SER A 20 -12.24 -28.81 -37.86
CA SER A 20 -12.25 -27.45 -38.40
C SER A 20 -13.70 -27.04 -38.69
N ILE A 21 -14.11 -25.84 -38.30
CA ILE A 21 -15.29 -25.16 -38.85
C ILE A 21 -14.89 -23.73 -39.22
N THR A 22 -14.67 -23.52 -40.51
CA THR A 22 -14.69 -22.23 -41.20
C THR A 22 -16.14 -21.93 -41.59
N VAL A 23 -16.63 -20.72 -41.29
CA VAL A 23 -17.86 -20.19 -41.91
C VAL A 23 -17.54 -18.87 -42.60
N SER A 24 -17.92 -18.86 -43.87
CA SER A 24 -17.65 -17.87 -44.90
C SER A 24 -18.43 -16.56 -44.73
N THR A 25 -17.79 -15.48 -45.15
CA THR A 25 -18.39 -14.19 -45.52
C THR A 25 -19.39 -14.31 -46.68
N PRO A 26 -20.37 -13.39 -46.77
CA PRO A 26 -20.83 -12.92 -48.06
C PRO A 26 -20.46 -11.44 -48.27
N ILE A 27 -19.90 -11.19 -49.44
CA ILE A 27 -19.73 -9.89 -50.10
C ILE A 27 -21.05 -9.57 -50.81
N PHE A 28 -21.58 -8.37 -50.65
CA PHE A 28 -22.42 -7.72 -51.66
C PHE A 28 -22.00 -6.26 -51.79
N ALA A 29 -21.88 -5.84 -53.04
CA ALA A 29 -21.34 -4.56 -53.50
C ALA A 29 -22.45 -3.60 -53.95
N ALA A 30 -22.07 -2.32 -54.02
CA ALA A 30 -22.63 -1.24 -54.87
C ALA A 30 -24.04 -0.71 -54.50
N SER A 31 -24.42 0.57 -54.63
CA SER A 31 -23.78 1.82 -55.04
C SER A 31 -24.82 2.96 -54.95
N GLU A 32 -24.36 4.22 -55.03
CA GLU A 32 -25.07 5.44 -55.51
C GLU A 32 -25.88 6.34 -54.55
N GLY A 33 -25.62 7.67 -54.69
CA GLY A 33 -26.61 8.76 -54.59
C GLY A 33 -26.55 9.67 -53.35
N THR A 34 -25.65 10.66 -53.28
CA THR A 34 -25.88 12.12 -53.50
C THR A 34 -27.01 12.83 -52.72
N VAL A 35 -26.59 13.70 -51.78
CA VAL A 35 -26.98 15.10 -51.49
C VAL A 35 -28.44 15.54 -51.69
N GLU A 36 -29.11 15.97 -50.60
CA GLU A 36 -29.81 17.27 -50.56
C GLU A 36 -30.20 17.73 -49.13
N ASP A 37 -29.94 19.01 -48.87
CA ASP A 37 -30.34 19.83 -47.73
C ASP A 37 -31.87 20.03 -47.62
N LYS A 38 -32.39 20.09 -46.37
CA LYS A 38 -33.15 21.25 -45.83
C LYS A 38 -33.79 21.00 -44.46
N ALA A 39 -33.23 21.69 -43.47
CA ALA A 39 -33.88 22.65 -42.57
C ALA A 39 -35.14 22.28 -41.73
N THR A 40 -34.95 22.57 -40.44
CA THR A 40 -35.82 23.31 -39.48
C THR A 40 -36.67 22.57 -38.43
N LEU A 41 -36.33 22.89 -37.16
CA LEU A 41 -37.21 23.21 -36.02
C LEU A 41 -37.95 22.06 -35.30
N LEU A 42 -37.48 21.71 -34.09
CA LEU A 42 -38.09 22.12 -32.80
C LEU A 42 -37.51 21.35 -31.60
N SER A 43 -37.06 22.12 -30.60
CA SER A 43 -37.07 21.84 -29.15
C SER A 43 -36.88 20.39 -28.66
N GLY A 44 -35.72 20.10 -28.08
CA GLY A 44 -35.51 18.87 -27.32
C GLY A 44 -34.25 18.91 -26.45
N GLN A 45 -34.50 18.90 -25.14
CA GLN A 45 -33.76 18.15 -24.12
C GLN A 45 -32.36 18.61 -23.67
N ALA A 46 -32.21 18.47 -22.35
CA ALA A 46 -31.03 18.71 -21.56
C ALA A 46 -29.82 17.93 -22.08
N ARG A 47 -28.64 18.56 -21.99
CA ARG A 47 -27.36 17.92 -22.25
C ARG A 47 -27.09 16.88 -21.15
N GLU A 48 -27.43 15.63 -21.44
CA GLU A 48 -26.66 14.49 -20.96
C GLU A 48 -25.43 14.36 -21.86
N SER A 49 -24.25 14.53 -21.27
CA SER A 49 -22.99 14.13 -21.91
C SER A 49 -21.93 13.88 -20.84
N GLU A 50 -22.02 12.73 -20.15
CA GLU A 50 -20.85 12.00 -19.66
C GLU A 50 -21.18 10.50 -19.65
N PRO A 51 -20.67 9.78 -20.65
CA PRO A 51 -19.80 8.66 -20.31
C PRO A 51 -18.65 8.60 -21.33
N VAL A 52 -17.64 9.45 -21.17
CA VAL A 52 -16.38 9.34 -21.93
C VAL A 52 -15.16 9.40 -21.01
N LEU A 53 -15.27 9.85 -19.76
CA LEU A 53 -14.12 9.95 -18.86
C LEU A 53 -13.69 8.62 -18.20
N LEU A 54 -14.56 7.60 -18.15
CA LEU A 54 -14.25 6.32 -17.48
C LEU A 54 -13.40 5.36 -18.32
N ALA A 55 -13.33 5.54 -19.64
CA ALA A 55 -12.60 4.64 -20.53
C ALA A 55 -11.11 5.01 -20.69
N GLN A 56 -10.68 6.15 -20.15
CA GLN A 56 -9.32 6.67 -20.31
C GLN A 56 -8.35 6.23 -19.20
N PHE A 57 -8.85 5.51 -18.19
CA PHE A 57 -8.10 5.08 -16.99
C PHE A 57 -7.90 3.55 -16.90
N GLY A 58 -7.93 2.83 -18.02
CA GLY A 58 -7.37 1.48 -18.09
C GLY A 58 -7.98 0.42 -17.16
N LEU A 59 -9.19 0.61 -16.62
CA LEU A 59 -9.88 -0.42 -15.84
C LEU A 59 -10.38 -1.54 -16.78
N PRO A 60 -9.85 -2.77 -16.76
CA PRO A 60 -10.62 -3.90 -17.29
C PRO A 60 -11.89 -4.06 -16.44
N ASN A 61 -12.98 -4.47 -17.10
CA ASN A 61 -14.30 -4.76 -16.52
C ASN A 61 -14.25 -5.71 -15.31
N ILE A 62 -13.96 -5.18 -14.12
CA ILE A 62 -14.21 -5.83 -12.82
C ILE A 62 -15.56 -5.34 -12.23
N LEU A 63 -16.13 -4.27 -12.79
CA LEU A 63 -17.31 -3.58 -12.25
C LEU A 63 -18.67 -4.14 -12.71
N ASN A 64 -18.75 -5.36 -13.24
CA ASN A 64 -20.02 -5.94 -13.69
C ASN A 64 -20.47 -7.16 -12.86
N ARG A 65 -20.29 -7.07 -11.54
CA ARG A 65 -21.15 -7.77 -10.59
C ARG A 65 -21.93 -6.70 -9.82
N ASP A 66 -23.25 -6.74 -9.88
CA ASP A 66 -24.13 -5.93 -9.04
C ASP A 66 -23.95 -6.38 -7.57
N ILE A 67 -23.00 -5.78 -6.86
CA ILE A 67 -22.52 -6.17 -5.52
C ILE A 67 -23.19 -5.48 -4.32
N PRO A 68 -23.77 -4.25 -4.38
CA PRO A 68 -24.09 -3.51 -3.14
C PRO A 68 -25.08 -4.21 -2.20
N GLY A 69 -26.15 -4.82 -2.73
CA GLY A 69 -27.22 -5.39 -1.92
C GLY A 69 -26.86 -6.71 -1.22
N GLU A 70 -25.93 -7.48 -1.77
CA GLU A 70 -25.55 -8.79 -1.24
C GLU A 70 -24.51 -8.64 -0.12
N ILE A 71 -23.59 -7.67 -0.21
CA ILE A 71 -22.61 -7.42 0.85
C ILE A 71 -23.28 -6.88 2.12
N ASP A 72 -24.22 -5.94 2.01
CA ASP A 72 -24.90 -5.39 3.20
C ASP A 72 -25.69 -6.47 3.96
N SER A 73 -26.32 -7.41 3.24
CA SER A 73 -26.97 -8.57 3.86
C SER A 73 -25.96 -9.50 4.53
N ARG A 74 -24.78 -9.71 3.93
CA ARG A 74 -23.70 -10.54 4.49
C ARG A 74 -23.08 -9.91 5.74
N ILE A 75 -22.87 -8.59 5.77
CA ILE A 75 -22.38 -7.86 6.96
C ILE A 75 -23.31 -8.11 8.15
N ASN A 76 -24.62 -7.95 7.98
CA ASN A 76 -25.60 -8.18 9.05
C ASN A 76 -25.60 -9.64 9.55
N GLN A 77 -25.41 -10.61 8.65
CA GLN A 77 -25.31 -12.02 9.02
C GLN A 77 -24.00 -12.31 9.77
N LEU A 78 -22.89 -11.71 9.36
CA LEU A 78 -21.58 -11.83 10.01
C LEU A 78 -21.58 -11.22 11.41
N GLU A 79 -22.16 -10.03 11.61
CA GLU A 79 -22.32 -9.42 12.93
C GLU A 79 -23.09 -10.33 13.91
N SER A 80 -24.04 -11.11 13.40
CA SER A 80 -24.78 -12.09 14.19
C SER A 80 -23.95 -13.32 14.58
N ASN A 81 -23.06 -13.77 13.69
CA ASN A 81 -22.18 -14.93 13.90
C ASN A 81 -21.02 -14.59 14.84
N ILE A 82 -20.46 -13.38 14.72
CA ILE A 82 -19.39 -12.83 15.57
C ILE A 82 -19.80 -12.83 17.05
N LYS A 83 -21.02 -12.35 17.35
CA LYS A 83 -21.54 -12.28 18.73
C LYS A 83 -21.68 -13.65 19.43
N SER A 84 -21.49 -14.76 18.71
CA SER A 84 -21.70 -16.11 19.23
C SER A 84 -20.42 -16.90 19.54
N ARG A 85 -19.22 -16.31 19.43
CA ARG A 85 -17.95 -17.05 19.53
C ARG A 85 -17.04 -16.62 20.68
N ILE A 86 -16.65 -17.63 21.46
CA ILE A 86 -15.65 -17.58 22.53
C ILE A 86 -14.29 -17.97 21.92
N PRO A 87 -13.17 -17.31 22.22
CA PRO A 87 -11.85 -17.77 21.79
C PRO A 87 -11.51 -19.09 22.49
N ASN A 88 -11.30 -20.16 21.71
CA ASN A 88 -10.65 -21.36 22.24
C ASN A 88 -9.16 -21.06 22.38
N ILE A 89 -8.70 -20.92 23.63
CA ILE A 89 -7.28 -20.82 23.99
C ILE A 89 -6.68 -22.23 23.85
N LEU A 90 -5.80 -22.43 22.87
CA LEU A 90 -4.94 -23.62 22.78
C LEU A 90 -3.48 -23.25 23.10
N GLN A 91 -2.82 -24.18 23.78
CA GLN A 91 -1.51 -24.09 24.45
C GLN A 91 -0.34 -23.71 23.51
N PRO A 92 0.78 -23.18 24.06
CA PRO A 92 1.92 -22.71 23.28
C PRO A 92 2.66 -23.89 22.66
N LEU A 93 2.49 -24.06 21.35
CA LEU A 93 3.44 -24.77 20.50
C LEU A 93 4.32 -23.70 19.85
N ILE A 94 5.63 -23.76 20.07
CA ILE A 94 6.58 -23.13 19.15
C ILE A 94 6.34 -23.80 17.80
N PRO A 95 6.00 -23.08 16.73
CA PRO A 95 5.16 -23.71 15.74
C PRO A 95 6.00 -24.34 14.63
N GLU A 96 5.64 -25.58 14.27
CA GLU A 96 6.05 -26.21 13.01
C GLU A 96 5.67 -25.35 11.78
N ASN A 97 4.89 -24.27 11.95
CA ASN A 97 4.36 -23.40 10.90
C ASN A 97 5.26 -22.22 10.48
N LEU A 98 6.21 -21.71 11.29
CA LEU A 98 6.90 -20.44 10.94
C LEU A 98 7.72 -20.59 9.65
N PHE A 99 8.52 -21.66 9.53
CA PHE A 99 9.32 -21.91 8.33
C PHE A 99 8.46 -22.17 7.09
N SER A 100 7.30 -22.83 7.26
CA SER A 100 6.36 -23.02 6.15
C SER A 100 5.77 -21.68 5.70
N LEU A 101 5.28 -20.90 6.66
CA LEU A 101 4.70 -19.57 6.41
C LEU A 101 5.71 -18.64 5.74
N GLU A 102 6.92 -18.52 6.28
CA GLU A 102 7.97 -17.70 5.67
C GLU A 102 8.38 -18.23 4.30
N GLY A 103 8.49 -19.56 4.12
CA GLY A 103 8.76 -20.17 2.83
C GLY A 103 7.69 -19.85 1.79
N GLU A 104 6.42 -19.93 2.15
CA GLU A 104 5.27 -19.59 1.30
C GLU A 104 5.28 -18.11 0.93
N ARG A 105 5.46 -17.22 1.92
CA ARG A 105 5.57 -15.77 1.73
C ARG A 105 6.70 -15.39 0.79
N LEU A 106 7.88 -15.97 1.00
CA LEU A 106 9.06 -15.73 0.17
C LEU A 106 8.87 -16.25 -1.24
N LEU A 107 8.26 -17.42 -1.40
CA LEU A 107 7.99 -18.00 -2.71
C LEU A 107 7.00 -17.14 -3.51
N GLU A 108 5.91 -16.67 -2.88
CA GLU A 108 4.97 -15.74 -3.52
C GLU A 108 5.68 -14.46 -3.98
N PHE A 109 6.44 -13.84 -3.06
CA PHE A 109 7.14 -12.59 -3.32
C PHE A 109 8.19 -12.74 -4.43
N ALA A 110 9.01 -13.79 -4.36
CA ALA A 110 10.07 -14.05 -5.32
C ALA A 110 9.53 -14.40 -6.71
N ASN A 111 8.51 -15.27 -6.79
CA ASN A 111 7.88 -15.63 -8.05
C ASN A 111 7.27 -14.42 -8.76
N TYR A 112 6.69 -13.49 -8.00
CA TYR A 112 6.06 -12.32 -8.57
C TYR A 112 7.09 -11.35 -9.18
N PHE A 113 8.18 -11.08 -8.45
CA PHE A 113 9.20 -10.13 -8.86
C PHE A 113 10.30 -10.75 -9.74
N ASP A 114 10.18 -12.03 -10.11
CA ASP A 114 11.20 -12.79 -10.87
C ASP A 114 12.56 -12.74 -10.16
N LYS A 115 12.53 -12.99 -8.84
CA LYS A 115 13.68 -12.97 -7.93
C LYS A 115 14.07 -14.37 -7.49
N ASP A 116 15.32 -14.51 -7.07
CA ASP A 116 15.75 -15.67 -6.31
C ASP A 116 15.04 -15.68 -4.93
N VAL A 117 14.60 -16.87 -4.51
CA VAL A 117 14.03 -17.06 -3.17
C VAL A 117 15.17 -16.98 -2.16
N PRO A 118 15.19 -16.00 -1.23
CA PRO A 118 16.23 -15.93 -0.22
C PRO A 118 16.07 -17.09 0.78
N GLU A 119 17.18 -17.49 1.39
CA GLU A 119 17.15 -18.48 2.47
C GLU A 119 16.64 -17.83 3.76
N PHE A 120 15.68 -18.47 4.43
CA PHE A 120 15.19 -18.08 5.74
C PHE A 120 15.66 -19.09 6.78
N ASP A 121 16.63 -18.70 7.60
CA ASP A 121 17.26 -19.53 8.64
C ASP A 121 16.92 -19.10 10.08
N GLN A 122 16.18 -17.99 10.22
CA GLN A 122 15.85 -17.40 11.50
C GLN A 122 14.86 -18.26 12.30
N GLN A 123 15.11 -18.38 13.59
CA GLN A 123 14.27 -19.10 14.55
C GLN A 123 13.20 -18.17 15.14
N PRO A 124 12.09 -18.72 15.68
CA PRO A 124 11.08 -17.95 16.42
C PRO A 124 11.66 -17.04 17.53
N ALA A 125 12.76 -17.47 18.16
CA ALA A 125 13.45 -16.68 19.18
C ALA A 125 14.17 -15.45 18.60
N ASP A 126 14.66 -15.52 17.35
CA ASP A 126 15.37 -14.42 16.70
C ASP A 126 14.43 -13.26 16.37
N ILE A 127 13.18 -13.54 16.00
CA ILE A 127 12.12 -12.54 15.84
C ILE A 127 11.89 -11.80 17.17
N SER A 128 11.63 -12.56 18.24
CA SER A 128 11.35 -11.99 19.56
C SER A 128 12.55 -11.19 20.12
N GLN A 129 13.77 -11.65 19.84
CA GLN A 129 15.00 -10.95 20.21
C GLN A 129 15.17 -9.65 19.43
N THR A 130 14.93 -9.67 18.12
CA THR A 130 14.96 -8.46 17.28
C THR A 130 13.99 -7.41 17.79
N LEU A 131 12.74 -7.81 18.09
CA LEU A 131 11.73 -6.91 18.67
C LEU A 131 12.16 -6.37 20.05
N ALA A 132 12.85 -7.16 20.86
CA ALA A 132 13.40 -6.73 22.14
C ALA A 132 14.57 -5.74 21.99
N ASP A 133 15.47 -5.98 21.04
CA ASP A 133 16.59 -5.09 20.75
C ASP A 133 16.10 -3.73 20.27
N ILE A 134 15.06 -3.71 19.43
CA ILE A 134 14.41 -2.48 18.98
C ILE A 134 13.72 -1.76 20.14
N ALA A 135 12.92 -2.46 20.95
CA ALA A 135 12.30 -1.84 22.12
C ALA A 135 13.34 -1.21 23.07
N ASN A 136 14.50 -1.85 23.24
CA ASN A 136 15.60 -1.30 24.04
C ASN A 136 16.27 -0.08 23.39
N THR A 137 16.30 -0.03 22.06
CA THR A 137 17.01 1.01 21.29
C THR A 137 16.14 2.25 21.07
N THR A 138 14.87 2.06 20.71
CA THR A 138 13.95 3.13 20.31
C THR A 138 12.99 3.52 21.42
N GLY A 139 12.71 2.60 22.35
CA GLY A 139 11.61 2.70 23.32
C GLY A 139 10.30 2.12 22.79
N ASP A 140 10.14 2.02 21.48
CA ASP A 140 8.90 1.57 20.84
C ASP A 140 8.78 0.05 20.88
N ARG A 141 7.66 -0.45 21.42
CA ARG A 141 7.39 -1.90 21.51
C ARG A 141 6.54 -2.39 20.34
N TYR A 142 7.11 -3.24 19.48
CA TYR A 142 6.41 -3.79 18.32
C TYR A 142 5.94 -5.23 18.51
N ALA A 143 4.74 -5.56 18.00
CA ALA A 143 4.30 -6.95 17.81
C ALA A 143 4.41 -7.34 16.34
N MET A 144 4.96 -8.53 16.07
CA MET A 144 4.92 -9.15 14.75
C MET A 144 3.75 -10.12 14.70
N ILE A 145 2.91 -9.98 13.66
CA ILE A 145 1.64 -10.68 13.51
C ILE A 145 1.63 -11.31 12.12
N TYR A 146 1.69 -12.63 12.07
CA TYR A 146 1.37 -13.37 10.85
C TYR A 146 -0.13 -13.63 10.83
N VAL A 147 -0.79 -13.38 9.70
CA VAL A 147 -2.22 -13.63 9.50
C VAL A 147 -2.41 -14.53 8.29
N SER A 148 -2.97 -15.71 8.51
CA SER A 148 -3.21 -16.69 7.45
C SER A 148 -4.62 -17.25 7.47
N TYR A 149 -5.17 -17.57 6.30
CA TYR A 149 -6.45 -18.24 6.17
C TYR A 149 -6.34 -19.70 6.60
N VAL A 150 -7.39 -20.20 7.25
CA VAL A 150 -7.53 -21.61 7.59
C VAL A 150 -8.46 -22.28 6.56
N GLU A 151 -8.09 -23.46 6.06
CA GLU A 151 -8.86 -24.18 5.01
C GLU A 151 -10.35 -24.38 5.37
N GLU A 152 -10.63 -24.69 6.65
CA GLU A 152 -12.00 -24.89 7.14
C GLU A 152 -12.75 -23.57 7.45
N GLY A 153 -12.11 -22.43 7.24
CA GLY A 153 -12.61 -21.08 7.49
C GLY A 153 -12.18 -20.51 8.85
N GLY A 154 -11.86 -19.22 8.86
CA GLY A 154 -11.24 -18.53 9.99
C GLY A 154 -9.84 -18.02 9.65
N LEU A 155 -9.17 -17.49 10.67
CA LEU A 155 -7.80 -16.98 10.57
C LEU A 155 -6.93 -17.63 11.65
N GLU A 156 -5.70 -17.95 11.27
CA GLU A 156 -4.60 -18.26 12.18
C GLU A 156 -3.76 -17.00 12.37
N PHE A 157 -3.41 -16.72 13.63
CA PHE A 157 -2.49 -15.66 14.01
C PHE A 157 -1.29 -16.25 14.70
N LEU A 158 -0.09 -15.98 14.20
CA LEU A 158 1.16 -16.24 14.92
C LEU A 158 1.75 -14.93 15.40
N LEU A 159 1.94 -14.82 16.72
CA LEU A 159 2.22 -13.57 17.42
C LEU A 159 3.58 -13.62 18.10
N PHE A 160 4.36 -12.56 17.90
CA PHE A 160 5.63 -12.33 18.59
C PHE A 160 5.65 -10.95 19.23
N ALA A 161 6.26 -10.84 20.40
CA ALA A 161 6.43 -9.61 21.14
C ALA A 161 7.76 -9.60 21.91
N PRO A 162 8.29 -8.43 22.30
CA PRO A 162 9.55 -8.32 23.03
C PRO A 162 9.54 -9.12 24.33
N ASN A 163 10.52 -10.01 24.49
CA ASN A 163 10.72 -10.83 25.70
C ASN A 163 9.53 -11.75 26.06
N SER A 164 8.69 -12.10 25.08
CA SER A 164 7.52 -12.94 25.28
C SER A 164 7.61 -14.22 24.45
N ALA A 165 7.06 -15.31 24.97
CA ALA A 165 6.95 -16.54 24.20
C ALA A 165 5.99 -16.32 23.00
N PRO A 166 6.30 -16.87 21.81
CA PRO A 166 5.38 -16.84 20.69
C PRO A 166 4.03 -17.47 21.06
N GLN A 167 2.94 -16.91 20.52
CA GLN A 167 1.59 -17.42 20.73
C GLN A 167 0.88 -17.62 19.40
N THR A 168 0.06 -18.66 19.33
CA THR A 168 -0.81 -18.92 18.17
C THR A 168 -2.27 -18.78 18.60
N LEU A 169 -3.04 -17.98 17.86
CA LEU A 169 -4.47 -17.82 18.05
C LEU A 169 -5.22 -18.26 16.79
N TYR A 170 -6.44 -18.75 16.97
CA TYR A 170 -7.31 -19.14 15.88
C TYR A 170 -8.67 -18.48 16.03
N THR A 171 -9.18 -17.93 14.94
CA THR A 171 -10.58 -17.57 14.80
C THR A 171 -11.26 -18.54 13.85
N VAL A 172 -12.57 -18.53 13.88
CA VAL A 172 -13.42 -19.32 12.99
C VAL A 172 -14.47 -18.37 12.40
N GLY A 173 -14.97 -18.66 11.20
CA GLY A 173 -16.23 -18.09 10.69
C GLY A 173 -16.16 -17.09 9.56
N PHE A 174 -14.96 -16.65 9.21
CA PHE A 174 -14.77 -15.86 8.02
C PHE A 174 -14.17 -16.76 6.96
N ARG A 175 -14.84 -16.89 5.81
CA ARG A 175 -14.22 -17.50 4.64
C ARG A 175 -13.27 -16.50 4.01
N GLN A 176 -12.24 -16.99 3.31
CA GLN A 176 -11.29 -16.16 2.59
C GLN A 176 -11.98 -15.14 1.67
N GLU A 177 -12.85 -15.62 0.76
CA GLU A 177 -13.59 -14.75 -0.19
C GLU A 177 -14.43 -13.67 0.51
N GLU A 178 -14.95 -13.95 1.71
CA GLU A 178 -15.71 -12.96 2.49
C GLU A 178 -14.83 -11.83 3.00
N LEU A 179 -13.62 -12.14 3.48
CA LEU A 179 -12.68 -11.12 3.95
C LEU A 179 -12.14 -10.29 2.79
N GLU A 180 -11.81 -10.93 1.67
CA GLU A 180 -11.32 -10.25 0.47
C GLU A 180 -12.38 -9.29 -0.12
N ASP A 181 -13.65 -9.69 -0.14
CA ASP A 181 -14.77 -8.84 -0.52
C ASP A 181 -14.90 -7.62 0.41
N LEU A 182 -14.76 -7.82 1.72
CA LEU A 182 -14.83 -6.74 2.71
C LEU A 182 -13.64 -5.76 2.58
N VAL A 183 -12.43 -6.28 2.35
CA VAL A 183 -11.23 -5.45 2.09
C VAL A 183 -11.46 -4.59 0.84
N THR A 184 -11.91 -5.21 -0.24
CA THR A 184 -12.21 -4.52 -1.51
C THR A 184 -13.28 -3.44 -1.31
N LYS A 185 -14.36 -3.76 -0.58
CA LYS A 185 -15.43 -2.81 -0.28
C LYS A 185 -14.93 -1.64 0.56
N LEU A 186 -14.18 -1.89 1.64
CA LEU A 186 -13.66 -0.84 2.51
C LEU A 186 -12.80 0.15 1.71
N ARG A 187 -11.89 -0.36 0.88
CA ARG A 187 -11.05 0.47 0.02
C ARG A 187 -11.87 1.28 -0.97
N SER A 188 -12.86 0.66 -1.61
CA SER A 188 -13.76 1.35 -2.54
C SER A 188 -14.52 2.49 -1.85
N ASP A 189 -15.06 2.23 -0.66
CA ASP A 189 -15.82 3.23 0.09
C ASP A 189 -14.95 4.41 0.57
N LEU A 190 -13.68 4.15 0.92
CA LEU A 190 -12.74 5.19 1.32
C LEU A 190 -12.22 6.02 0.14
N PHE A 191 -12.01 5.39 -1.01
CA PHE A 191 -11.49 6.05 -2.21
C PHE A 191 -12.54 6.93 -2.91
N ASP A 192 -13.80 6.47 -2.95
CA ASP A 192 -14.88 7.11 -3.71
C ASP A 192 -15.17 8.54 -3.21
N SER A 193 -14.90 9.51 -4.10
CA SER A 193 -15.10 10.93 -3.84
C SER A 193 -16.52 11.31 -3.41
N LEU A 194 -17.53 10.57 -3.88
CA LEU A 194 -18.93 10.83 -3.57
C LEU A 194 -19.29 10.36 -2.15
N LYS A 195 -18.49 9.46 -1.57
CA LYS A 195 -18.71 8.89 -0.24
C LYS A 195 -17.90 9.59 0.86
N ARG A 196 -16.98 10.50 0.51
CA ARG A 196 -16.14 11.25 1.48
C ARG A 196 -16.89 12.10 2.50
N LYS A 197 -18.20 12.33 2.28
CA LYS A 197 -19.07 13.07 3.22
C LYS A 197 -19.96 12.16 4.05
N ASN A 198 -19.79 10.84 3.96
CA ASN A 198 -20.57 9.87 4.70
C ASN A 198 -19.67 8.92 5.50
N THR A 199 -20.30 8.13 6.36
CA THR A 199 -19.64 7.14 7.23
C THR A 199 -20.03 5.71 6.87
N GLN A 200 -20.42 5.47 5.60
CA GLN A 200 -20.90 4.16 5.12
C GLN A 200 -19.83 3.07 5.16
N TYR A 201 -18.56 3.45 5.23
CA TYR A 201 -17.45 2.52 5.40
C TYR A 201 -17.34 1.97 6.83
N LEU A 202 -17.91 2.63 7.86
CA LEU A 202 -17.73 2.25 9.26
C LEU A 202 -18.20 0.83 9.59
N PRO A 203 -19.37 0.34 9.11
CA PRO A 203 -19.78 -1.05 9.39
C PRO A 203 -18.80 -2.09 8.80
N THR A 204 -18.34 -1.86 7.56
CA THR A 204 -17.35 -2.74 6.91
C THR A 204 -16.02 -2.70 7.66
N SER A 205 -15.57 -1.51 8.03
CA SER A 205 -14.37 -1.29 8.84
C SER A 205 -14.45 -2.01 10.19
N LYS A 206 -15.58 -1.91 10.88
CA LYS A 206 -15.81 -2.59 12.16
C LYS A 206 -15.83 -4.11 12.03
N THR A 207 -16.44 -4.63 10.97
CA THR A 207 -16.44 -6.09 10.72
C THR A 207 -15.02 -6.62 10.54
N LEU A 208 -14.19 -5.89 9.78
CA LEU A 208 -12.79 -6.22 9.58
C LEU A 208 -11.96 -6.07 10.86
N TYR A 209 -12.20 -5.02 11.65
CA TYR A 209 -11.57 -4.84 12.97
C TYR A 209 -11.86 -6.05 13.88
N THR A 210 -13.13 -6.44 14.00
CA THR A 210 -13.50 -7.58 14.83
C THR A 210 -12.91 -8.90 14.33
N ALA A 211 -12.76 -9.07 13.02
CA ALA A 211 -12.14 -10.28 12.46
C ALA A 211 -10.62 -10.36 12.75
N LEU A 212 -9.92 -9.23 12.64
CA LEU A 212 -8.45 -9.18 12.55
C LEU A 212 -7.75 -8.67 13.81
N ILE A 213 -8.37 -7.77 14.57
CA ILE A 213 -7.74 -7.04 15.67
C ILE A 213 -8.32 -7.43 17.03
N GLU A 214 -9.65 -7.49 17.16
CA GLU A 214 -10.32 -7.85 18.42
C GLU A 214 -9.77 -9.15 19.07
N PRO A 215 -9.45 -10.23 18.33
CA PRO A 215 -8.85 -11.44 18.90
C PRO A 215 -7.45 -11.23 19.51
N LEU A 216 -6.76 -10.15 19.13
CA LEU A 216 -5.38 -9.87 19.50
C LEU A 216 -5.27 -8.90 20.68
N GLU A 217 -6.34 -8.20 21.05
CA GLU A 217 -6.28 -7.07 22.00
C GLU A 217 -5.66 -7.43 23.35
N ASP A 218 -6.04 -8.57 23.93
CA ASP A 218 -5.49 -9.01 25.22
C ASP A 218 -3.98 -9.28 25.13
N TYR A 219 -3.53 -9.85 24.01
CA TYR A 219 -2.11 -10.07 23.77
C TYR A 219 -1.37 -8.74 23.61
N LEU A 220 -1.91 -7.81 22.82
CA LEU A 220 -1.28 -6.51 22.58
C LEU A 220 -1.19 -5.67 23.87
N LYS A 221 -2.29 -5.62 24.64
CA LYS A 221 -2.37 -4.89 25.91
C LYS A 221 -1.43 -5.49 26.97
N SER A 222 -1.38 -6.81 27.11
CA SER A 222 -0.53 -7.47 28.11
C SER A 222 0.97 -7.37 27.83
N ASN A 223 1.36 -7.01 26.60
CA ASN A 223 2.75 -6.86 26.19
C ASN A 223 3.18 -5.38 26.01
N ASP A 224 2.31 -4.43 26.36
CA ASP A 224 2.51 -2.98 26.21
C ASP A 224 2.95 -2.62 24.77
N ILE A 225 2.22 -3.10 23.76
CA ILE A 225 2.57 -2.89 22.35
C ILE A 225 2.14 -1.50 21.87
N GLU A 226 2.99 -0.85 21.08
CA GLU A 226 2.79 0.50 20.49
C GLU A 226 2.83 0.48 18.95
N GLY A 227 3.31 -0.62 18.35
CA GLY A 227 3.34 -0.78 16.90
C GLY A 227 3.06 -2.21 16.45
N LEU A 228 2.39 -2.35 15.31
CA LEU A 228 2.01 -3.64 14.73
C LEU A 228 2.68 -3.82 13.37
N ILE A 229 3.34 -4.97 13.20
CA ILE A 229 3.97 -5.40 11.97
C ILE A 229 3.21 -6.62 11.47
N PHE A 230 2.62 -6.53 10.28
CA PHE A 230 1.79 -7.57 9.71
C PHE A 230 2.47 -8.28 8.55
N SER A 231 2.51 -9.63 8.58
CA SER A 231 2.71 -10.46 7.39
C SER A 231 1.42 -11.23 7.11
N MET A 232 0.73 -10.86 6.04
CA MET A 232 -0.63 -11.35 5.77
C MET A 232 -0.72 -12.15 4.47
N ASP A 233 -1.71 -13.04 4.41
CA ASP A 233 -2.08 -13.71 3.17
C ASP A 233 -2.49 -12.71 2.09
N GLN A 234 -2.37 -13.18 0.86
CA GLN A 234 -2.94 -12.51 -0.31
C GLN A 234 -4.41 -12.16 -0.06
N GLY A 235 -4.87 -11.04 -0.60
CA GLY A 235 -6.18 -10.46 -0.36
C GLY A 235 -6.21 -9.49 0.83
N LEU A 236 -5.37 -9.70 1.85
CA LEU A 236 -5.34 -8.86 3.05
C LEU A 236 -4.28 -7.75 2.99
N ARG A 237 -3.25 -7.85 2.14
CA ARG A 237 -2.11 -6.91 2.14
C ARG A 237 -2.49 -5.49 1.70
N SER A 238 -3.60 -5.36 0.98
CA SER A 238 -4.13 -4.06 0.55
C SER A 238 -5.08 -3.41 1.56
N LEU A 239 -5.35 -4.06 2.69
CA LEU A 239 -6.25 -3.56 3.72
C LEU A 239 -5.75 -2.21 4.29
N PRO A 240 -6.58 -1.15 4.32
CA PRO A 240 -6.22 0.11 4.96
C PRO A 240 -6.30 -0.06 6.48
N LEU A 241 -5.30 -0.72 7.07
CA LEU A 241 -5.22 -1.06 8.50
C LEU A 241 -5.49 0.15 9.39
N ALA A 242 -4.95 1.32 9.02
CA ALA A 242 -5.12 2.56 9.76
C ALA A 242 -6.59 2.99 9.91
N ALA A 243 -7.46 2.62 8.97
CA ALA A 243 -8.88 2.96 8.96
C ALA A 243 -9.79 1.87 9.54
N LEU A 244 -9.23 0.78 10.10
CA LEU A 244 -10.01 -0.18 10.88
C LEU A 244 -10.56 0.49 12.14
N TYR A 245 -11.85 0.35 12.40
CA TYR A 245 -12.60 1.10 13.40
C TYR A 245 -13.32 0.16 14.35
N ASP A 246 -13.06 0.25 15.66
CA ASP A 246 -13.62 -0.65 16.66
C ASP A 246 -15.09 -0.31 17.05
N GLY A 247 -15.56 0.89 16.72
CA GLY A 247 -16.82 1.45 17.19
C GLY A 247 -16.67 2.80 17.87
N ASP A 248 -15.49 3.09 18.40
CA ASP A 248 -15.12 4.28 19.17
C ASP A 248 -13.90 5.00 18.57
N SER A 249 -12.85 4.27 18.16
CA SER A 249 -11.58 4.78 17.63
C SER A 249 -11.07 3.99 16.42
N TYR A 250 -10.18 4.61 15.65
CA TYR A 250 -9.45 3.92 14.58
C TYR A 250 -8.19 3.24 15.11
N LEU A 251 -7.79 2.13 14.50
CA LEU A 251 -6.60 1.36 14.90
C LEU A 251 -5.31 2.20 14.95
N ILE A 252 -5.19 3.20 14.04
CA ILE A 252 -4.03 4.09 14.00
C ILE A 252 -3.89 4.97 15.25
N GLU A 253 -4.96 5.15 16.02
CA GLU A 253 -4.95 5.92 17.26
C GLU A 253 -4.16 5.23 18.37
N ASP A 254 -4.15 3.91 18.36
CA ASP A 254 -3.49 3.09 19.37
C ASP A 254 -2.11 2.59 18.92
N TYR A 255 -1.95 2.24 17.63
CA TYR A 255 -0.72 1.61 17.15
C TYR A 255 -0.17 2.25 15.88
N SER A 256 1.17 2.31 15.78
CA SER A 256 1.84 2.50 14.49
C SER A 256 1.74 1.22 13.66
N LEU A 257 1.63 1.34 12.33
CA LEU A 257 1.23 0.21 11.47
C LEU A 257 2.22 0.01 10.33
N THR A 258 2.60 -1.25 10.08
CA THR A 258 3.52 -1.63 8.99
C THR A 258 3.18 -3.01 8.46
N ILE A 259 3.41 -3.22 7.17
CA ILE A 259 3.25 -4.51 6.51
C ILE A 259 4.63 -5.00 6.05
N ILE A 260 4.92 -6.29 6.17
CA ILE A 260 6.11 -6.90 5.57
C ILE A 260 5.72 -8.09 4.71
N PRO A 261 6.35 -8.29 3.54
CA PRO A 261 6.18 -9.53 2.79
C PRO A 261 6.64 -10.74 3.60
N SER A 262 7.81 -10.62 4.23
CA SER A 262 8.50 -11.66 4.99
C SER A 262 9.41 -11.00 6.02
N PHE A 263 9.73 -11.71 7.11
CA PHE A 263 10.68 -11.25 8.11
C PHE A 263 12.15 -11.39 7.68
N VAL A 264 12.46 -12.03 6.54
CA VAL A 264 13.84 -12.29 6.08
C VAL A 264 14.75 -11.05 6.05
N ASN A 265 14.19 -9.88 5.73
CA ASN A 265 14.91 -8.62 5.61
C ASN A 265 14.71 -7.68 6.82
N VAL A 266 14.12 -8.19 7.92
CA VAL A 266 13.92 -7.45 9.16
C VAL A 266 15.00 -7.84 10.16
N ASN A 267 15.67 -6.85 10.74
CA ASN A 267 16.73 -7.07 11.72
C ASN A 267 16.81 -5.90 12.73
N SER A 268 17.69 -6.00 13.72
CA SER A 268 17.83 -4.98 14.76
C SER A 268 18.67 -3.76 14.37
N ASP A 269 19.07 -3.63 13.09
CA ASP A 269 19.81 -2.45 12.61
C ASP A 269 18.90 -1.23 12.56
N HIS A 270 19.00 -0.41 13.61
CA HIS A 270 18.33 0.88 13.70
C HIS A 270 19.19 2.01 13.09
N LEU A 271 18.58 2.80 12.21
CA LEU A 271 19.14 4.05 11.75
C LEU A 271 18.20 5.20 12.09
N SER A 272 18.62 6.07 13.01
CA SER A 272 17.88 7.31 13.24
C SER A 272 17.96 8.19 11.98
N LEU A 273 16.80 8.48 11.38
CA LEU A 273 16.69 9.36 10.21
C LEU A 273 16.61 10.86 10.56
N ARG A 274 16.88 11.20 11.83
CA ARG A 274 16.91 12.60 12.27
C ARG A 274 18.08 13.33 11.62
N LYS A 275 17.79 14.47 10.98
CA LYS A 275 18.75 15.31 10.26
C LYS A 275 19.47 14.57 9.11
N THR A 276 18.87 13.51 8.59
CA THR A 276 19.38 12.79 7.44
C THR A 276 19.03 13.53 6.15
N PRO A 277 19.98 13.76 5.23
CA PRO A 277 19.70 14.40 3.96
C PRO A 277 18.78 13.51 3.10
N VAL A 278 17.75 14.10 2.53
CA VAL A 278 16.83 13.43 1.61
C VAL A 278 17.17 13.81 0.16
N LEU A 279 17.16 12.83 -0.74
CA LEU A 279 17.07 13.09 -2.18
C LEU A 279 15.59 13.15 -2.57
N ALA A 280 15.04 14.35 -2.70
CA ALA A 280 13.66 14.57 -3.10
C ALA A 280 13.60 14.96 -4.57
N MET A 281 12.79 14.25 -5.35
CA MET A 281 12.63 14.47 -6.78
C MET A 281 11.16 14.45 -7.17
N GLY A 282 10.76 15.26 -8.15
CA GLY A 282 9.37 15.28 -8.59
C GLY A 282 9.14 16.14 -9.83
N ALA A 283 7.91 16.11 -10.33
CA ALA A 283 7.49 16.95 -11.45
C ALA A 283 6.11 17.56 -11.16
N GLU A 284 5.98 18.86 -11.44
CA GLU A 284 4.70 19.57 -11.34
C GLU A 284 3.96 19.62 -12.68
N SER A 285 4.68 19.41 -13.78
CA SER A 285 4.17 19.49 -15.14
C SER A 285 4.53 18.24 -15.94
N PHE A 286 3.56 17.75 -16.71
CA PHE A 286 3.69 16.55 -17.53
C PHE A 286 3.15 16.82 -18.93
N LEU A 287 3.68 16.13 -19.94
CA LEU A 287 3.23 16.29 -21.32
C LEU A 287 1.81 15.79 -21.58
N LYS A 288 1.39 14.75 -20.85
CA LYS A 288 0.14 14.00 -21.12
C LYS A 288 -0.70 13.72 -19.87
N LEU A 289 -0.23 14.13 -18.69
CA LEU A 289 -0.90 13.91 -17.41
C LEU A 289 -1.26 15.25 -16.79
N ASP A 290 -2.21 15.21 -15.86
CA ASP A 290 -2.61 16.40 -15.12
C ASP A 290 -1.43 16.94 -14.28
N PRO A 291 -1.29 18.28 -14.17
CA PRO A 291 -0.25 18.88 -13.37
C PRO A 291 -0.41 18.56 -11.88
N LEU A 292 0.71 18.47 -11.17
CA LEU A 292 0.81 18.23 -9.72
C LEU A 292 1.54 19.40 -9.04
N PRO A 293 0.91 20.59 -8.91
CA PRO A 293 1.56 21.74 -8.30
C PRO A 293 2.01 21.48 -6.85
N GLY A 294 1.33 20.60 -6.12
CA GLY A 294 1.73 20.16 -4.79
C GLY A 294 3.07 19.42 -4.78
N ALA A 295 3.41 18.66 -5.82
CA ALA A 295 4.68 17.94 -5.91
C ALA A 295 5.91 18.87 -5.86
N ALA A 296 5.85 20.03 -6.51
CA ALA A 296 6.94 21.02 -6.44
C ALA A 296 7.10 21.60 -5.03
N LEU A 297 5.98 21.88 -4.36
CA LEU A 297 5.99 22.36 -2.97
C LEU A 297 6.52 21.29 -2.02
N GLU A 298 6.13 20.03 -2.22
CA GLU A 298 6.55 18.88 -1.43
C GLU A 298 8.07 18.67 -1.50
N VAL A 299 8.62 18.54 -2.71
CA VAL A 299 10.06 18.36 -2.93
C VAL A 299 10.86 19.49 -2.30
N LYS A 300 10.42 20.74 -2.49
CA LYS A 300 11.08 21.90 -1.92
C LYS A 300 11.05 21.86 -0.39
N ALA A 301 9.89 21.62 0.20
CA ALA A 301 9.73 21.59 1.65
C ALA A 301 10.59 20.51 2.30
N ILE A 302 10.64 19.31 1.69
CA ILE A 302 11.45 18.19 2.19
C ILE A 302 12.94 18.50 2.09
N ALA A 303 13.41 19.02 0.96
CA ALA A 303 14.82 19.39 0.80
C ALA A 303 15.24 20.49 1.79
N ASP A 304 14.42 21.53 1.95
CA ASP A 304 14.67 22.63 2.89
C ASP A 304 14.67 22.15 4.36
N MET A 305 13.75 21.24 4.73
CA MET A 305 13.63 20.69 6.09
C MET A 305 14.79 19.77 6.48
N THR A 306 15.30 18.99 5.53
CA THR A 306 16.29 17.94 5.80
C THR A 306 17.73 18.33 5.44
N GLY A 307 17.93 19.52 4.86
CA GLY A 307 19.22 19.92 4.29
C GLY A 307 19.65 19.03 3.12
N GLY A 308 18.66 18.37 2.48
CA GLY A 308 18.84 17.45 1.38
C GLY A 308 18.93 18.14 0.02
N LYS A 309 18.67 17.38 -1.03
CA LYS A 309 18.69 17.83 -2.42
C LYS A 309 17.30 17.69 -3.04
N GLY A 310 16.75 18.79 -3.55
CA GLY A 310 15.53 18.80 -4.35
C GLY A 310 15.84 18.89 -5.85
N LEU A 311 15.17 18.09 -6.68
CA LEU A 311 15.22 18.17 -8.14
C LEU A 311 13.79 18.20 -8.71
N LEU A 312 13.53 19.12 -9.64
CA LEU A 312 12.21 19.32 -10.22
C LEU A 312 12.24 19.23 -11.73
N ASN A 313 11.14 18.75 -12.32
CA ASN A 313 10.88 18.79 -13.76
C ASN A 313 12.06 18.23 -14.57
N GLU A 314 12.78 19.05 -15.31
CA GLU A 314 13.94 18.68 -16.16
C GLU A 314 14.99 17.86 -15.42
N GLU A 315 15.18 18.16 -14.14
CA GLU A 315 16.14 17.47 -13.29
C GLU A 315 15.59 16.14 -12.72
N PHE A 316 14.28 15.89 -12.81
CA PHE A 316 13.64 14.64 -12.40
C PHE A 316 13.70 13.59 -13.52
N ASN A 317 14.85 12.90 -13.57
CA ASN A 317 15.15 11.84 -14.53
C ASN A 317 16.02 10.73 -13.89
N ILE A 318 16.11 9.56 -14.55
CA ILE A 318 16.83 8.38 -14.03
C ILE A 318 18.34 8.64 -13.89
N GLU A 319 18.94 9.38 -14.83
CA GLU A 319 20.38 9.69 -14.80
C GLU A 319 20.75 10.47 -13.54
N ASN A 320 19.98 11.50 -13.19
CA ASN A 320 20.19 12.27 -11.97
C ASN A 320 19.92 11.44 -10.71
N LEU A 321 18.86 10.64 -10.69
CA LEU A 321 18.53 9.76 -9.57
C LEU A 321 19.69 8.81 -9.26
N THR A 322 20.18 8.11 -10.28
CA THR A 322 21.28 7.14 -10.14
C THR A 322 22.61 7.82 -9.83
N THR A 323 22.95 8.89 -10.54
CA THR A 323 24.23 9.60 -10.37
C THR A 323 24.35 10.23 -8.98
N LEU A 324 23.30 10.89 -8.48
CA LEU A 324 23.35 11.53 -7.17
C LEU A 324 23.42 10.50 -6.03
N ARG A 325 22.66 9.41 -6.14
CA ARG A 325 22.76 8.31 -5.17
C ARG A 325 24.15 7.68 -5.17
N ASN A 326 24.77 7.48 -6.32
CA ASN A 326 26.11 6.89 -6.39
C ASN A 326 27.22 7.83 -5.85
N ASN A 327 27.02 9.15 -5.95
CA ASN A 327 28.01 10.14 -5.54
C ASN A 327 27.89 10.57 -4.06
N GLN A 328 26.70 10.45 -3.48
CA GLN A 328 26.43 10.81 -2.09
C GLN A 328 25.44 9.82 -1.49
N ASN A 329 25.73 9.37 -0.27
CA ASN A 329 24.78 8.54 0.47
C ASN A 329 23.54 9.37 0.86
N PHE A 330 22.39 9.00 0.31
CA PHE A 330 21.07 9.48 0.70
C PHE A 330 20.28 8.29 1.28
N PRO A 331 20.22 8.14 2.62
CA PRO A 331 19.45 7.06 3.24
C PRO A 331 17.95 7.20 2.99
N VAL A 332 17.48 8.37 2.53
CA VAL A 332 16.09 8.60 2.16
C VAL A 332 16.00 9.13 0.73
N VAL A 333 15.19 8.45 -0.07
CA VAL A 333 14.82 8.87 -1.44
C VAL A 333 13.32 9.13 -1.45
N HIS A 334 12.91 10.23 -2.07
CA HIS A 334 11.51 10.63 -2.14
C HIS A 334 11.14 11.03 -3.56
N LEU A 335 10.11 10.39 -4.12
CA LEU A 335 9.58 10.69 -5.44
C LEU A 335 8.13 11.21 -5.33
N ALA A 336 7.89 12.44 -5.77
CA ALA A 336 6.57 13.08 -5.82
C ALA A 336 6.10 13.23 -7.28
N THR A 337 5.19 12.35 -7.72
CA THR A 337 4.81 12.24 -9.14
C THR A 337 3.56 11.38 -9.35
N HIS A 338 3.18 11.12 -10.61
CA HIS A 338 2.22 10.08 -10.97
C HIS A 338 2.87 8.70 -11.05
N ALA A 339 2.08 7.67 -10.76
CA ALA A 339 2.43 6.29 -11.03
C ALA A 339 1.19 5.56 -11.52
N GLU A 340 1.40 4.57 -12.38
CA GLU A 340 0.35 3.68 -12.86
C GLU A 340 0.79 2.24 -12.63
N PHE A 341 -0.04 1.50 -11.88
CA PHE A 341 0.11 0.06 -11.75
C PHE A 341 -0.85 -0.64 -12.71
N ASN A 342 -0.31 -1.39 -13.66
CA ASN A 342 -1.08 -2.18 -14.60
C ASN A 342 -0.95 -3.67 -14.27
N SER A 343 -2.09 -4.35 -14.04
CA SER A 343 -2.11 -5.78 -13.74
C SER A 343 -1.51 -6.62 -14.90
N GLY A 344 -0.82 -7.70 -14.55
CA GLY A 344 -0.09 -8.56 -15.48
C GLY A 344 1.44 -8.40 -15.36
N LYS A 345 2.15 -8.18 -16.47
CA LYS A 345 3.63 -8.16 -16.47
C LYS A 345 4.16 -6.84 -15.88
N PRO A 346 5.19 -6.87 -15.00
CA PRO A 346 5.77 -5.68 -14.37
C PRO A 346 6.12 -4.52 -15.33
N LYS A 347 6.54 -4.84 -16.56
CA LYS A 347 6.93 -3.84 -17.58
C LYS A 347 5.81 -2.90 -18.04
N LYS A 348 4.56 -3.14 -17.65
CA LYS A 348 3.42 -2.28 -17.96
C LYS A 348 3.14 -1.25 -16.88
N SER A 349 3.75 -1.38 -15.71
CA SER A 349 3.61 -0.44 -14.61
C SER A 349 4.79 0.52 -14.62
N SER A 350 4.55 1.82 -14.45
CA SER A 350 5.60 2.83 -14.41
C SER A 350 5.31 3.96 -13.43
N ILE A 351 6.40 4.58 -12.98
CA ILE A 351 6.42 5.87 -12.29
C ILE A 351 6.74 6.92 -13.35
N SER A 352 5.86 7.91 -13.51
CA SER A 352 6.10 9.00 -14.45
C SER A 352 7.24 9.88 -13.95
N LEU A 353 8.21 10.13 -14.81
CA LEU A 353 9.21 11.17 -14.63
C LEU A 353 8.77 12.39 -15.43
N TRP A 354 9.62 13.41 -15.56
CA TRP A 354 9.20 14.62 -16.29
C TRP A 354 8.95 14.39 -17.78
N HIS A 355 9.82 13.64 -18.46
CA HIS A 355 9.72 13.32 -19.92
C HIS A 355 9.94 11.84 -20.23
N ASP A 356 10.02 11.00 -19.20
CA ASP A 356 10.25 9.56 -19.33
C ASP A 356 9.48 8.83 -18.23
N GLU A 357 9.66 7.53 -18.13
CA GLU A 357 9.02 6.66 -17.15
C GLU A 357 10.04 5.70 -16.55
N LEU A 358 10.02 5.55 -15.23
CA LEU A 358 10.72 4.48 -14.54
C LEU A 358 9.77 3.28 -14.43
N LYS A 359 10.02 2.22 -15.20
CA LYS A 359 9.19 1.02 -15.14
C LYS A 359 9.43 0.27 -13.85
N LEU A 360 8.41 -0.47 -13.41
CA LEU A 360 8.51 -1.30 -12.21
C LEU A 360 9.75 -2.22 -12.27
N ASN A 361 9.94 -2.95 -13.37
CA ASN A 361 11.11 -3.84 -13.54
C ASN A 361 12.48 -3.13 -13.64
N GLU A 362 12.53 -1.81 -13.72
CA GLU A 362 13.77 -1.02 -13.77
C GLU A 362 14.19 -0.53 -12.37
N ILE A 363 13.34 -0.70 -11.34
CA ILE A 363 13.65 -0.31 -9.96
C ILE A 363 14.84 -1.10 -9.40
N ASP A 364 14.98 -2.36 -9.80
CA ASP A 364 16.13 -3.19 -9.43
C ASP A 364 17.46 -2.63 -9.91
N GLU A 365 17.44 -1.93 -11.05
CA GLU A 365 18.63 -1.34 -11.65
C GLU A 365 19.08 -0.07 -10.90
N LEU A 366 18.26 0.43 -9.96
CA LEU A 366 18.62 1.57 -9.12
C LEU A 366 19.68 1.19 -8.08
N GLY A 367 19.84 -0.08 -7.71
CA GLY A 367 20.78 -0.51 -6.66
C GLY A 367 20.47 0.14 -5.31
N LEU A 368 19.29 -0.17 -4.74
CA LEU A 368 18.82 0.47 -3.52
C LEU A 368 19.57 0.01 -2.26
N ASP A 369 20.39 -1.04 -2.36
CA ASP A 369 21.26 -1.56 -1.31
C ASP A 369 22.65 -0.89 -1.28
N ASN A 370 23.06 -0.21 -2.35
CA ASN A 370 24.40 0.39 -2.46
C ASN A 370 24.45 1.73 -3.23
N PRO A 371 24.60 2.87 -2.55
CA PRO A 371 24.53 3.01 -1.09
C PRO A 371 23.11 2.72 -0.57
N PRO A 372 22.99 2.17 0.65
CA PRO A 372 21.72 1.67 1.17
C PRO A 372 20.70 2.79 1.33
N VAL A 373 19.51 2.56 0.76
CA VAL A 373 18.31 3.36 0.98
C VAL A 373 17.54 2.73 2.13
N ASP A 374 17.47 3.47 3.22
CA ASP A 374 16.81 3.05 4.44
C ASP A 374 15.30 3.35 4.37
N LEU A 375 14.90 4.39 3.64
CA LEU A 375 13.50 4.70 3.36
C LEU A 375 13.32 5.23 1.92
N PHE A 376 12.47 4.56 1.15
CA PHE A 376 12.08 5.01 -0.18
C PHE A 376 10.61 5.44 -0.16
N VAL A 377 10.33 6.72 -0.37
CA VAL A 377 8.98 7.29 -0.36
C VAL A 377 8.47 7.46 -1.78
N LEU A 378 7.38 6.77 -2.09
CA LEU A 378 6.65 6.82 -3.36
C LEU A 378 5.38 7.65 -3.18
N SER A 379 5.53 8.97 -3.20
CA SER A 379 4.43 9.94 -3.14
C SER A 379 3.75 10.03 -4.51
N ALA A 380 3.09 8.94 -4.87
CA ALA A 380 2.42 8.75 -6.15
C ALA A 380 1.23 7.79 -5.97
N CYS A 381 0.30 7.80 -6.92
CA CYS A 381 -0.93 7.01 -6.88
C CYS A 381 -0.66 5.49 -6.90
N GLN A 382 -1.36 4.74 -6.03
CA GLN A 382 -1.41 3.27 -6.04
C GLN A 382 -0.02 2.58 -5.97
N THR A 383 0.95 3.17 -5.28
CA THR A 383 2.33 2.65 -5.23
C THR A 383 2.53 1.53 -4.21
N ALA A 384 1.64 1.38 -3.23
CA ALA A 384 1.58 0.22 -2.33
C ALA A 384 0.39 -0.70 -2.66
N LEU A 385 -0.11 -0.62 -3.88
CA LEU A 385 -1.16 -1.48 -4.42
C LEU A 385 -0.67 -2.14 -5.70
N GLY A 386 -0.94 -3.44 -5.86
CA GLY A 386 -0.80 -4.14 -7.14
C GLY A 386 -2.02 -4.96 -7.54
N SER A 387 -1.79 -5.97 -8.38
CA SER A 387 -2.75 -7.03 -8.65
C SER A 387 -2.79 -8.04 -7.52
N TYR A 388 -3.73 -8.99 -7.58
CA TYR A 388 -3.82 -10.08 -6.62
C TYR A 388 -2.44 -10.74 -6.43
N GLU A 389 -1.73 -11.08 -7.50
CA GLU A 389 -0.40 -11.72 -7.47
C GLU A 389 0.74 -10.83 -6.93
N ALA A 390 0.45 -9.55 -6.65
CA ALA A 390 1.41 -8.45 -6.61
C ALA A 390 1.07 -7.39 -5.57
N GLU A 391 0.34 -7.72 -4.50
CA GLU A 391 -0.52 -6.75 -3.82
C GLU A 391 0.17 -5.49 -3.29
N LEU A 392 1.48 -5.58 -3.00
CA LEU A 392 2.30 -4.47 -2.51
C LEU A 392 2.91 -3.59 -3.63
N GLY A 393 2.69 -3.93 -4.90
CA GLY A 393 3.03 -3.12 -6.07
C GLY A 393 4.49 -2.63 -6.09
N PHE A 394 4.65 -1.32 -6.32
CA PHE A 394 5.96 -0.67 -6.34
C PHE A 394 6.67 -0.73 -4.98
N ALA A 395 5.93 -0.63 -3.87
CA ALA A 395 6.51 -0.72 -2.53
C ALA A 395 7.11 -2.11 -2.30
N GLY A 396 6.42 -3.17 -2.72
CA GLY A 396 6.94 -4.54 -2.67
C GLY A 396 8.25 -4.69 -3.46
N LEU A 397 8.29 -4.21 -4.71
CA LEU A 397 9.52 -4.29 -5.51
C LEU A 397 10.65 -3.46 -4.91
N THR A 398 10.34 -2.28 -4.38
CA THR A 398 11.33 -1.41 -3.74
C THR A 398 12.05 -2.11 -2.59
N ILE A 399 11.32 -2.94 -1.80
CA ILE A 399 11.93 -3.82 -0.80
C ILE A 399 12.77 -4.92 -1.46
N ALA A 400 12.25 -5.57 -2.51
CA ALA A 400 12.98 -6.61 -3.24
C ALA A 400 14.27 -6.09 -3.92
N SER A 401 14.32 -4.80 -4.24
CA SER A 401 15.46 -4.12 -4.85
C SER A 401 16.49 -3.61 -3.82
N GLY A 402 16.26 -3.86 -2.52
CA GLY A 402 17.24 -3.60 -1.47
C GLY A 402 16.94 -2.43 -0.54
N SER A 403 15.82 -1.71 -0.71
CA SER A 403 15.41 -0.72 0.30
C SER A 403 14.92 -1.41 1.56
N LYS A 404 15.25 -0.90 2.75
CA LYS A 404 14.73 -1.48 4.00
C LYS A 404 13.24 -1.20 4.22
N THR A 405 12.80 -0.03 3.79
CA THR A 405 11.43 0.44 3.96
C THR A 405 10.96 1.15 2.71
N ALA A 406 9.69 0.97 2.35
CA ALA A 406 8.99 1.73 1.34
C ALA A 406 7.73 2.36 1.96
N LEU A 407 7.47 3.63 1.66
CA LEU A 407 6.21 4.29 1.97
C LEU A 407 5.47 4.53 0.66
N GLY A 408 4.29 3.94 0.50
CA GLY A 408 3.50 4.05 -0.73
C GLY A 408 2.01 4.15 -0.46
N SER A 409 1.23 4.39 -1.52
CA SER A 409 -0.21 4.63 -1.41
C SER A 409 -1.07 3.46 -1.89
N LEU A 410 -2.19 3.21 -1.21
CA LEU A 410 -3.20 2.20 -1.54
C LEU A 410 -4.21 2.69 -2.60
N TRP A 411 -4.27 4.00 -2.84
CA TRP A 411 -5.12 4.67 -3.83
C TRP A 411 -4.55 6.05 -4.18
N SER A 412 -5.12 6.69 -5.21
CA SER A 412 -4.83 8.08 -5.53
C SER A 412 -5.40 9.00 -4.46
N VAL A 413 -4.52 9.58 -3.64
CA VAL A 413 -4.86 10.64 -2.68
C VAL A 413 -4.82 11.99 -3.41
N SER A 414 -5.61 12.97 -2.95
CA SER A 414 -5.53 14.34 -3.49
C SER A 414 -4.13 14.93 -3.30
N ASP A 415 -3.62 15.64 -4.30
CA ASP A 415 -2.33 16.35 -4.27
C ASP A 415 -2.14 17.19 -2.98
N SER A 416 -3.15 17.99 -2.62
CA SER A 416 -3.16 18.81 -1.40
C SER A 416 -3.06 17.99 -0.11
N GLY A 417 -3.78 16.87 -0.04
CA GLY A 417 -3.79 15.99 1.13
C GLY A 417 -2.46 15.26 1.32
N THR A 418 -1.88 14.77 0.22
CA THR A 418 -0.56 14.14 0.19
C THR A 418 0.52 15.12 0.64
N LEU A 419 0.49 16.36 0.13
CA LEU A 419 1.42 17.42 0.53
C LEU A 419 1.42 17.66 2.04
N VAL A 420 0.23 17.70 2.66
CA VAL A 420 0.09 17.88 4.12
C VAL A 420 0.63 16.67 4.88
N LEU A 421 0.27 15.45 4.44
CA LEU A 421 0.73 14.22 5.07
C LEU A 421 2.25 14.10 5.02
N MET A 422 2.87 14.33 3.85
CA MET A 422 4.31 14.17 3.65
C MET A 422 5.12 15.19 4.45
N GLN A 423 4.68 16.46 4.48
CA GLN A 423 5.36 17.46 5.31
C GLN A 423 5.27 17.14 6.80
N ASN A 424 4.12 16.68 7.28
CA ASN A 424 3.98 16.24 8.67
C ASN A 424 4.85 15.00 8.95
N PHE A 425 4.85 14.03 8.04
CA PHE A 425 5.68 12.82 8.15
C PHE A 425 7.15 13.18 8.29
N TYR A 426 7.69 14.01 7.39
CA TYR A 426 9.10 14.43 7.47
C TYR A 426 9.40 15.27 8.70
N ASN A 427 8.46 16.10 9.18
CA ASN A 427 8.61 16.83 10.43
C ASN A 427 8.74 15.89 11.62
N TYR A 428 7.85 14.89 11.72
CA TYR A 428 7.93 13.88 12.77
C TYR A 428 9.12 12.94 12.59
N LEU A 429 9.60 12.69 11.37
CA LEU A 429 10.82 11.92 11.14
C LEU A 429 12.07 12.60 11.76
N GLN A 430 12.03 13.91 11.99
CA GLN A 430 13.10 14.63 12.71
C GLN A 430 13.04 14.46 14.24
N THR A 431 11.94 13.97 14.79
CA THR A 431 11.70 13.94 16.25
C THR A 431 11.37 12.57 16.80
N GLU A 432 10.65 11.75 16.06
CA GLU A 432 10.26 10.40 16.47
C GLU A 432 11.46 9.43 16.35
N PRO A 433 11.46 8.31 17.08
CA PRO A 433 12.56 7.34 17.05
C PRO A 433 12.49 6.40 15.84
N THR A 434 11.30 6.17 15.29
CA THR A 434 11.03 5.21 14.20
C THR A 434 10.23 5.87 13.06
N LYS A 435 10.32 5.29 11.86
CA LYS A 435 9.57 5.76 10.68
C LYS A 435 8.08 5.53 10.88
N ALA A 436 7.70 4.38 11.44
CA ALA A 436 6.31 4.03 11.67
C ALA A 436 5.64 4.97 12.69
N ALA A 437 6.33 5.34 13.78
CA ALA A 437 5.82 6.36 14.71
C ALA A 437 5.68 7.73 14.02
N ALA A 438 6.63 8.13 13.18
CA ALA A 438 6.53 9.38 12.42
C ALA A 438 5.32 9.42 11.49
N LEU A 439 5.02 8.32 10.79
CA LEU A 439 3.84 8.20 9.93
C LEU A 439 2.56 8.24 10.76
N GLN A 440 2.49 7.49 11.86
CA GLN A 440 1.34 7.49 12.75
C GLN A 440 1.02 8.91 13.26
N LYS A 441 2.02 9.66 13.75
CA LYS A 441 1.81 11.05 14.21
C LYS A 441 1.27 11.95 13.10
N ALA A 442 1.79 11.81 11.88
CA ALA A 442 1.30 12.58 10.74
C ALA A 442 -0.17 12.25 10.39
N GLN A 443 -0.54 10.97 10.45
CA GLN A 443 -1.92 10.52 10.22
C GLN A 443 -2.86 11.00 11.33
N LEU A 444 -2.44 10.95 12.59
CA LEU A 444 -3.22 11.41 13.73
C LEU A 444 -3.48 12.92 13.72
N ASP A 445 -2.51 13.72 13.28
CA ASP A 445 -2.69 15.16 13.14
C ASP A 445 -3.79 15.51 12.12
N MET A 446 -3.86 14.74 11.02
CA MET A 446 -4.90 14.89 10.01
C MET A 446 -6.26 14.39 10.51
N LEU A 447 -6.31 13.18 11.09
CA LEU A 447 -7.53 12.59 11.69
C LEU A 447 -8.20 13.55 12.67
N ARG A 448 -7.41 14.11 13.61
CA ARG A 448 -7.94 14.96 14.70
C ARG A 448 -8.32 16.37 14.24
N SER A 449 -8.11 16.72 12.97
CA SER A 449 -8.29 18.09 12.45
C SER A 449 -7.54 19.13 13.28
N ASN A 450 -6.40 18.74 13.86
CA ASN A 450 -5.56 19.62 14.67
C ASN A 450 -4.74 20.60 13.82
N LEU A 451 -5.05 20.70 12.52
CA LEU A 451 -4.37 21.55 11.56
C LEU A 451 -5.26 22.76 11.26
N SER A 452 -4.70 23.96 11.37
CA SER A 452 -5.37 25.20 10.99
C SER A 452 -4.52 26.02 10.03
N LEU A 453 -5.14 26.67 9.06
CA LEU A 453 -4.49 27.62 8.16
C LEU A 453 -4.59 29.03 8.73
N GLN A 454 -3.45 29.65 8.98
CA GLN A 454 -3.37 31.06 9.35
C GLN A 454 -2.30 31.75 8.51
N ASN A 455 -2.70 32.73 7.69
CA ASN A 455 -1.80 33.49 6.80
C ASN A 455 -0.98 32.61 5.85
N GLY A 456 -1.60 31.59 5.23
CA GLY A 456 -0.92 30.65 4.33
C GLY A 456 0.04 29.69 5.03
N GLN A 457 0.05 29.66 6.37
CA GLN A 457 0.83 28.73 7.17
C GLN A 457 -0.09 27.72 7.86
N VAL A 458 0.26 26.43 7.79
CA VAL A 458 -0.42 25.41 8.60
C VAL A 458 0.16 25.46 10.02
N ARG A 459 -0.73 25.43 11.00
CA ARG A 459 -0.41 25.36 12.43
C ARG A 459 -1.01 24.11 13.04
N ASP A 460 -0.29 23.51 13.97
CA ASP A 460 -0.83 22.44 14.81
C ASP A 460 -1.75 22.98 15.92
N ALA A 461 -2.34 22.09 16.70
CA ALA A 461 -3.21 22.43 17.84
C ALA A 461 -2.49 23.20 18.96
N SER A 462 -1.16 23.14 19.02
CA SER A 462 -0.35 23.92 19.98
C SER A 462 -0.11 25.36 19.49
N GLY A 463 -0.50 25.67 18.26
CA GLY A 463 -0.26 26.95 17.60
C GLY A 463 1.15 27.08 17.04
N ALA A 464 1.97 26.04 17.09
CA ALA A 464 3.29 26.03 16.50
C ALA A 464 3.15 26.17 14.98
N ILE A 465 3.92 27.10 14.40
CA ILE A 465 4.04 27.23 12.95
C ILE A 465 4.68 25.94 12.46
N ARG A 466 3.94 25.14 11.70
CA ARG A 466 4.59 24.14 10.85
C ARG A 466 5.17 24.91 9.67
N ASN A 467 6.36 24.51 9.19
CA ASN A 467 6.98 25.09 7.98
C ASN A 467 6.21 24.70 6.69
N LEU A 468 4.90 24.60 6.79
CA LEU A 468 3.93 24.29 5.76
C LEU A 468 3.45 25.63 5.20
N ARG A 469 3.97 26.03 4.04
CA ARG A 469 3.41 27.13 3.25
C ARG A 469 2.46 26.54 2.22
N LEU A 470 1.17 26.77 2.38
CA LEU A 470 0.20 26.49 1.32
C LEU A 470 0.16 27.71 0.39
N THR A 471 0.21 27.47 -0.91
CA THR A 471 -0.02 28.51 -1.93
C THR A 471 -1.47 29.00 -1.89
N GLU A 472 -1.76 30.14 -2.51
CA GLU A 472 -3.13 30.69 -2.59
C GLU A 472 -4.13 29.68 -3.18
N ASP A 473 -3.70 28.82 -4.13
CA ASP A 473 -4.52 27.76 -4.74
C ASP A 473 -4.92 26.64 -3.76
N LEU A 474 -4.19 26.49 -2.64
CA LEU A 474 -4.47 25.54 -1.56
C LEU A 474 -5.10 26.22 -0.34
N ALA A 475 -5.19 27.55 -0.32
CA ALA A 475 -5.78 28.32 0.78
C ALA A 475 -7.31 28.18 0.84
N ASP A 476 -7.95 27.81 -0.28
CA ASP A 476 -9.37 27.48 -0.36
C ASP A 476 -9.70 26.05 0.11
N PHE A 477 -8.69 25.25 0.44
CA PHE A 477 -8.88 23.88 0.90
C PHE A 477 -9.40 23.86 2.34
N ASN A 478 -10.58 23.27 2.54
CA ASN A 478 -11.14 23.13 3.87
C ASN A 478 -10.39 22.02 4.64
N LEU A 479 -9.45 22.41 5.51
CA LEU A 479 -8.68 21.48 6.32
C LEU A 479 -9.52 20.56 7.20
N SER A 480 -10.77 20.91 7.52
CA SER A 480 -11.66 20.01 8.26
C SER A 480 -11.98 18.73 7.47
N GLU A 481 -11.91 18.78 6.14
CA GLU A 481 -12.11 17.60 5.29
C GLU A 481 -10.95 16.59 5.41
N LEU A 482 -9.75 17.02 5.85
CA LEU A 482 -8.60 16.13 6.04
C LEU A 482 -8.78 15.10 7.16
N SER A 483 -9.79 15.25 8.01
CA SER A 483 -10.13 14.22 9.01
C SER A 483 -10.68 12.94 8.40
N HIS A 484 -11.20 12.98 7.17
CA HIS A 484 -11.70 11.77 6.53
C HIS A 484 -10.56 10.79 6.21
N PRO A 485 -10.70 9.47 6.47
CA PRO A 485 -9.63 8.49 6.26
C PRO A 485 -9.03 8.46 4.86
N PHE A 486 -9.81 8.85 3.84
CA PHE A 486 -9.31 9.07 2.47
C PHE A 486 -7.95 9.78 2.41
N TYR A 487 -7.72 10.78 3.26
CA TYR A 487 -6.52 11.62 3.21
C TYR A 487 -5.32 11.06 4.00
N TRP A 488 -5.54 10.27 5.04
CA TRP A 488 -4.49 9.82 5.94
C TRP A 488 -4.30 8.30 5.98
N SER A 489 -5.33 7.49 5.73
CA SER A 489 -5.23 6.03 5.70
C SER A 489 -4.82 5.47 4.33
N GLY A 490 -4.59 6.35 3.35
CA GLY A 490 -4.21 5.98 1.99
C GLY A 490 -2.75 5.63 1.82
N PHE A 491 -1.88 5.96 2.77
CA PHE A 491 -0.46 5.60 2.76
C PHE A 491 -0.17 4.50 3.77
N THR A 492 0.66 3.55 3.36
CA THR A 492 1.09 2.43 4.19
C THR A 492 2.60 2.24 4.10
N MET A 493 3.18 1.81 5.23
CA MET A 493 4.59 1.46 5.32
C MET A 493 4.77 -0.02 5.02
N VAL A 494 5.70 -0.32 4.12
CA VAL A 494 6.09 -1.68 3.76
C VAL A 494 7.56 -1.88 4.13
N GLY A 495 7.89 -2.96 4.83
CA GLY A 495 9.27 -3.27 5.25
C GLY A 495 9.55 -2.92 6.71
N GLN A 496 10.79 -2.58 7.05
CA GLN A 496 11.21 -2.35 8.42
C GLN A 496 10.64 -1.03 8.98
N PRO A 497 10.01 -1.00 10.18
CA PRO A 497 9.38 0.22 10.70
C PRO A 497 10.34 1.21 11.39
N TRP A 498 11.51 0.75 11.84
CA TRP A 498 12.51 1.55 12.57
C TRP A 498 13.68 2.01 11.70
#